data_AF-A0A2P2JZJ2-F1
#
_entry.id   AF-A0A2P2JZJ2-F1
#
_cell.length_a   1.000
_cell.length_b   1.000
_cell.length_c   1.000
_cell.angle_alpha   90.00
_cell.angle_beta   90.00
_cell.angle_gamma   90.00
#
_symmetry.space_group_name_H-M   'P 1'
#
loop_
_entity.id
_entity.type
_entity.pdbx_description
1 polymer ?
#
loop_
_entity_poly.entity_id
_entity_poly.type
_entity_poly.pdbx_seq_one_letter_code
_entity_poly.pdbx_strand_id
1 'polypeptide(L)'
;MVDFTTNSPLTAWKNAAGIAGNIFALGLFVSPIPTFQRIIRNQSTEQFSASPYLYALLNCLITMWYGTPLVSIDNVMVMTVNSLGAVFQLVYIIIFIVYVEKAKKNLVIRTKSVEYMPFFLSLSTFLMSTSFLLYGILNFDVFVYIPNGLGTILGIVQLALYYYYRRRSTADGNEPLIMPHS
;
A
#
# COMPACT_ATOMS: atom_id res chain seq x y z
N MET A 1 -2.26 41.83 6.03
CA MET A 1 -3.54 41.17 6.36
C MET A 1 -3.19 39.70 6.60
N VAL A 2 -3.11 39.30 7.86
CA VAL A 2 -2.84 37.90 8.22
C VAL A 2 -4.13 37.14 7.97
N ASP A 3 -4.12 36.21 7.02
CA ASP A 3 -5.33 35.49 6.59
C ASP A 3 -5.97 34.76 7.76
N PHE A 4 -7.17 35.19 8.15
CA PHE A 4 -7.98 34.55 9.20
C PHE A 4 -8.50 33.17 8.78
N THR A 5 -8.24 32.74 7.54
CA THR A 5 -8.59 31.43 6.98
C THR A 5 -7.59 30.33 7.32
N THR A 6 -6.35 30.66 7.69
CA THR A 6 -5.31 29.67 8.07
C THR A 6 -5.42 29.18 9.51
N ASN A 7 -6.23 29.82 10.35
CA ASN A 7 -6.29 29.56 11.80
C ASN A 7 -7.53 28.79 12.26
N SER A 8 -8.32 28.24 11.34
CA SER A 8 -9.43 27.38 11.74
C SER A 8 -8.88 26.04 12.26
N PRO A 9 -9.34 25.54 13.41
CA PRO A 9 -8.90 24.24 13.93
C PRO A 9 -9.13 23.13 12.90
N LEU A 10 -10.17 23.25 12.07
CA LEU A 10 -10.50 22.30 11.01
C LEU A 10 -9.39 22.20 9.94
N THR A 11 -8.82 23.34 9.52
CA THR A 11 -7.71 23.39 8.56
C THR A 11 -6.46 22.71 9.13
N ALA A 12 -6.19 22.90 10.42
CA ALA A 12 -5.07 22.26 11.10
C ALA A 12 -5.23 20.73 11.16
N TRP A 13 -6.42 20.24 11.51
CA TRP A 13 -6.72 18.80 11.51
C TRP A 13 -6.66 18.18 10.11
N LYS A 14 -7.15 18.88 9.09
CA LYS A 14 -7.06 18.47 7.68
C LYS A 14 -5.60 18.29 7.27
N ASN A 15 -4.76 19.29 7.53
CA ASN A 15 -3.35 19.24 7.16
C ASN A 15 -2.60 18.15 7.92
N ALA A 16 -2.88 17.98 9.22
CA ALA A 16 -2.29 16.92 10.03
C ALA A 16 -2.66 15.52 9.49
N ALA A 17 -3.92 15.30 9.13
CA ALA A 17 -4.37 14.03 8.54
C ALA A 17 -3.71 13.77 7.18
N GLY A 18 -3.61 14.78 6.31
CA GLY A 18 -2.93 14.67 5.02
C GLY A 18 -1.44 14.36 5.14
N ILE A 19 -0.73 15.02 6.07
CA ILE A 19 0.69 14.77 6.35
C ILE A 19 0.89 13.36 6.90
N ALA A 20 0.07 12.94 7.88
CA ALA A 20 0.12 11.59 8.42
C ALA A 20 -0.11 10.53 7.33
N GLY A 21 -1.12 10.72 6.47
CA GLY A 21 -1.39 9.84 5.33
C GLY A 21 -0.20 9.73 4.37
N ASN A 22 0.46 10.85 4.06
CA ASN A 22 1.67 10.86 3.24
C ASN A 22 2.83 10.07 3.88
N ILE A 23 3.05 10.22 5.19
CA ILE A 23 4.11 9.49 5.91
C ILE A 23 3.84 7.97 5.88
N PHE A 24 2.60 7.54 6.16
CA PHE A 24 2.26 6.12 6.13
C PHE A 24 2.31 5.53 4.72
N ALA A 25 1.99 6.33 3.69
CA ALA A 25 2.11 5.92 2.29
C ALA A 25 3.56 5.60 1.89
N LEU A 26 4.57 6.23 2.49
CA LEU A 26 5.98 5.87 2.27
C LEU A 26 6.25 4.42 2.66
N GLY A 27 5.73 3.98 3.82
CA GLY A 27 5.84 2.60 4.27
C GLY A 27 5.20 1.61 3.28
N LEU A 28 4.05 1.99 2.72
CA LEU A 28 3.37 1.21 1.69
C LEU A 28 4.18 1.12 0.39
N PHE A 29 4.73 2.24 -0.09
CA PHE A 29 5.54 2.26 -1.30
C PHE A 29 6.85 1.50 -1.15
N VAL A 30 7.40 1.40 0.06
CA VAL A 30 8.60 0.62 0.38
C VAL A 30 8.29 -0.88 0.54
N SER A 31 7.03 -1.26 0.78
CA SER A 31 6.66 -2.67 1.01
C SER A 31 7.08 -3.65 -0.09
N PRO A 32 7.09 -3.30 -1.39
CA PRO A 32 7.55 -4.21 -2.45
C PRO A 32 9.07 -4.33 -2.57
N ILE A 33 9.86 -3.50 -1.87
CA ILE A 33 11.34 -3.49 -2.01
C ILE A 33 11.97 -4.87 -1.75
N PRO A 34 11.62 -5.63 -0.69
CA PRO A 34 12.19 -6.96 -0.47
C PRO A 34 11.90 -7.93 -1.63
N THR A 35 10.72 -7.82 -2.25
CA THR A 35 10.35 -8.60 -3.43
C THR A 35 11.25 -8.25 -4.62
N PHE A 36 11.46 -6.96 -4.88
CA PHE A 36 12.35 -6.52 -5.97
C PHE A 36 13.82 -6.85 -5.70
N GLN A 37 14.27 -6.84 -4.45
CA GLN A 37 15.61 -7.32 -4.09
C GLN A 37 15.78 -8.81 -4.45
N ARG A 38 14.75 -9.63 -4.25
CA ARG A 38 14.75 -11.04 -4.67
C ARG A 38 14.80 -11.18 -6.19
N ILE A 39 14.02 -10.38 -6.94
CA ILE A 39 14.04 -10.37 -8.42
C ILE A 39 15.44 -10.02 -8.93
N ILE A 40 16.07 -8.98 -8.36
CA ILE A 40 17.42 -8.54 -8.73
C ILE A 40 18.45 -9.63 -8.39
N ARG A 41 18.37 -10.22 -7.20
CA ARG A 41 19.30 -11.28 -6.76
C ARG A 41 19.20 -12.52 -7.63
N ASN A 42 17.97 -12.95 -7.93
CA ASN A 42 17.71 -14.19 -8.67
C ASN A 42 17.71 -13.99 -10.19
N GLN A 43 17.88 -12.74 -10.66
CA GLN A 43 17.86 -12.35 -12.07
C GLN A 43 16.62 -12.86 -12.84
N SER A 44 15.50 -13.05 -12.13
CA SER A 44 14.27 -13.62 -12.67
C SER A 44 13.07 -13.08 -11.91
N THR A 45 11.97 -12.83 -12.63
CA THR A 45 10.71 -12.41 -12.04
C THR A 45 9.94 -13.56 -11.36
N GLU A 46 10.48 -14.78 -11.38
CA GLU A 46 9.88 -15.98 -10.78
C GLU A 46 8.39 -16.12 -11.15
N GLN A 47 7.49 -16.08 -10.16
CA GLN A 47 6.02 -16.10 -10.34
C GLN A 47 5.37 -14.72 -10.13
N PHE A 48 6.17 -13.68 -9.91
CA PHE A 48 5.63 -12.34 -9.73
C PHE A 48 5.05 -11.85 -11.07
N SER A 49 4.00 -11.03 -11.00
CA SER A 49 3.39 -10.40 -12.18
C SER A 49 3.56 -8.88 -12.09
N ALA A 50 3.70 -8.23 -13.25
CA ALA A 50 3.76 -6.78 -13.37
C ALA A 50 2.39 -6.11 -13.11
N SER A 51 1.29 -6.84 -13.29
CA SER A 51 -0.07 -6.28 -13.32
C SER A 51 -0.43 -5.41 -12.11
N PRO A 52 -0.10 -5.79 -10.86
CA PRO A 52 -0.39 -4.95 -9.69
C PRO A 52 0.28 -3.57 -9.76
N TYR A 53 1.51 -3.50 -10.27
CA TYR A 53 2.25 -2.24 -10.38
C TYR A 53 1.69 -1.35 -11.50
N LEU A 54 1.23 -1.96 -12.61
CA LEU A 54 0.58 -1.24 -13.70
C LEU A 54 -0.77 -0.64 -13.26
N TYR A 55 -1.62 -1.42 -12.59
CA TYR A 55 -2.89 -0.92 -12.06
C TYR A 55 -2.67 0.14 -10.98
N ALA A 56 -1.66 -0.04 -10.12
CA ALA A 56 -1.31 0.95 -9.11
C ALA A 56 -0.79 2.26 -9.74
N LEU A 57 0.02 2.18 -10.82
CA LEU A 57 0.46 3.36 -11.55
C LEU A 57 -0.71 4.11 -12.18
N LEU A 58 -1.63 3.41 -12.86
CA LEU A 58 -2.83 4.01 -13.43
C LEU A 58 -3.68 4.70 -12.37
N ASN A 59 -3.90 4.04 -11.23
CA ASN A 59 -4.60 4.63 -10.10
C ASN A 59 -3.88 5.89 -9.61
N CYS A 60 -2.56 5.83 -9.40
CA CYS A 60 -1.78 6.99 -8.97
C CYS A 60 -1.89 8.15 -9.96
N LEU A 61 -1.85 7.90 -11.26
CA LEU A 61 -1.95 8.95 -12.28
C LEU A 61 -3.34 9.61 -12.30
N ILE A 62 -4.41 8.82 -12.19
CA ILE A 62 -5.80 9.32 -12.12
C ILE A 62 -6.00 10.15 -10.85
N THR A 63 -5.57 9.64 -9.70
CA THR A 63 -5.71 10.34 -8.42
C THR A 63 -4.78 11.56 -8.32
N MET A 64 -3.61 11.52 -8.95
CA MET A 64 -2.72 12.68 -9.10
C MET A 64 -3.38 13.78 -9.92
N TRP A 65 -3.97 13.44 -11.07
CA TRP A 65 -4.70 14.40 -11.91
C TRP A 65 -5.85 15.04 -11.15
N TYR A 66 -6.63 14.24 -10.41
CA TYR A 66 -7.72 14.71 -9.56
C TYR A 66 -7.25 15.70 -8.48
N GLY A 67 -6.09 15.45 -7.86
CA GLY A 67 -5.54 16.32 -6.82
C GLY A 67 -4.89 17.61 -7.33
N THR A 68 -4.83 17.83 -8.65
CA THR A 68 -4.24 19.07 -9.19
C THR A 68 -5.10 20.29 -8.84
N PRO A 69 -4.51 21.47 -8.58
CA PRO A 69 -5.26 22.69 -8.27
C PRO A 69 -6.24 23.13 -9.37
N LEU A 70 -6.10 22.57 -10.58
CA LEU A 70 -6.98 22.81 -11.72
C LEU A 70 -8.31 22.06 -11.60
N VAL A 71 -8.33 20.92 -10.89
CA VAL A 71 -9.49 20.05 -10.72
C VAL A 71 -10.05 20.15 -9.30
N SER A 72 -9.17 20.13 -8.29
CA SER A 72 -9.54 20.32 -6.89
C SER A 72 -8.47 21.13 -6.14
N ILE A 73 -8.85 22.34 -5.73
CA ILE A 73 -7.99 23.26 -4.96
C ILE A 73 -7.66 22.69 -3.56
N ASP A 74 -8.56 21.87 -3.01
CA ASP A 74 -8.47 21.39 -1.64
C ASP A 74 -7.70 20.08 -1.47
N ASN A 75 -7.29 19.42 -2.56
CA ASN A 75 -6.75 18.05 -2.55
C ASN A 75 -5.25 17.95 -2.90
N VAL A 76 -4.49 19.03 -2.71
CA VAL A 76 -3.05 19.08 -3.02
C VAL A 76 -2.26 17.98 -2.28
N MET A 77 -2.61 17.63 -1.04
CA MET A 77 -1.95 16.54 -0.29
C MET A 77 -2.20 15.15 -0.90
N VAL A 78 -3.31 14.97 -1.61
CA VAL A 78 -3.61 13.74 -2.36
C VAL A 78 -2.79 13.70 -3.65
N MET A 79 -2.55 14.84 -4.30
CA MET A 79 -1.65 14.92 -5.44
C MET A 79 -0.23 14.52 -5.06
N THR A 80 0.32 15.06 -3.97
CA THR A 80 1.72 14.79 -3.57
C THR A 80 2.00 13.32 -3.33
N VAL A 81 1.10 12.63 -2.60
CA VAL A 81 1.28 11.20 -2.28
C VAL A 81 1.23 10.35 -3.54
N ASN A 82 0.35 10.69 -4.49
CA ASN A 82 0.16 9.94 -5.72
C ASN A 82 1.26 10.22 -6.74
N SER A 83 1.81 11.44 -6.78
CA SER A 83 3.02 11.73 -7.56
C SER A 83 4.20 10.90 -7.09
N LEU A 84 4.41 10.81 -5.77
CA LEU A 84 5.47 9.97 -5.21
C LEU A 84 5.23 8.49 -5.51
N GLY A 85 4.00 8.02 -5.32
CA GLY A 85 3.58 6.67 -5.68
C GLY A 85 3.86 6.34 -7.14
N ALA A 86 3.53 7.25 -8.06
CA ALA A 86 3.79 7.08 -9.49
C ALA A 86 5.29 6.89 -9.78
N VAL A 87 6.17 7.65 -9.13
CA VAL A 87 7.64 7.48 -9.27
C VAL A 87 8.07 6.08 -8.82
N PHE A 88 7.63 5.62 -7.64
CA PHE A 88 7.94 4.27 -7.16
C PHE A 88 7.41 3.18 -8.10
N GLN A 89 6.16 3.32 -8.57
CA GLN A 89 5.57 2.34 -9.48
C GLN A 89 6.27 2.29 -10.83
N LEU A 90 6.72 3.44 -11.36
CA LEU A 90 7.54 3.48 -12.57
C LEU A 90 8.87 2.75 -12.37
N VAL A 91 9.56 2.98 -11.25
CA VAL A 91 10.81 2.27 -10.92
C VAL A 91 10.57 0.76 -10.85
N TYR A 92 9.51 0.32 -10.18
CA TYR A 92 9.14 -1.09 -10.08
C TYR A 92 8.83 -1.72 -11.43
N ILE A 93 8.09 -1.03 -12.30
CA ILE A 93 7.79 -1.50 -13.66
C ILE A 93 9.07 -1.59 -14.50
N ILE A 94 9.96 -0.60 -14.42
CA ILE A 94 11.24 -0.61 -15.15
C ILE A 94 12.09 -1.81 -14.74
N ILE A 95 12.26 -2.05 -13.42
CA ILE A 95 12.97 -3.23 -12.92
C ILE A 95 12.30 -4.50 -13.48
N PHE A 96 10.97 -4.58 -13.41
CA PHE A 96 10.24 -5.75 -13.89
C PHE A 96 10.47 -6.01 -15.39
N ILE A 97 10.41 -4.98 -16.25
CA ILE A 97 10.67 -5.11 -17.69
C ILE A 97 12.10 -5.61 -17.96
N VAL A 98 13.10 -5.05 -17.28
CA VAL A 98 14.52 -5.44 -17.43
C VAL A 98 14.75 -6.92 -17.08
N TYR A 99 14.07 -7.44 -16.06
CA TYR A 99 14.25 -8.82 -15.62
C TYR A 99 13.30 -9.81 -16.31
N VAL A 100 12.18 -9.37 -16.87
CA VAL A 100 11.30 -10.18 -17.72
C VAL A 100 12.00 -10.61 -19.00
N GLU A 101 12.76 -9.71 -19.65
CA GLU A 101 13.48 -10.04 -20.89
C GLU A 101 14.59 -11.09 -20.66
N LYS A 102 15.20 -11.10 -19.47
CA LYS A 102 16.18 -12.11 -19.06
C LYS A 102 15.54 -13.46 -18.70
N ALA A 103 14.29 -13.45 -18.25
CA ALA A 103 13.57 -14.63 -17.76
C ALA A 103 12.78 -15.41 -18.85
N LYS A 104 12.78 -14.97 -20.12
CA LYS A 104 12.08 -15.66 -21.23
C LYS A 104 12.65 -17.04 -21.62
N LYS A 105 13.56 -17.60 -20.82
CA LYS A 105 13.86 -19.03 -20.75
C LYS A 105 13.82 -19.49 -19.29
N ASN A 106 12.62 -19.74 -18.76
CA ASN A 106 12.34 -21.04 -18.13
C ASN A 106 10.88 -21.10 -17.65
N LEU A 107 10.34 -22.27 -17.91
CA LEU A 107 8.97 -22.70 -17.74
C LEU A 107 8.52 -22.63 -16.28
N VAL A 108 7.20 -22.47 -16.16
CA VAL A 108 6.28 -22.89 -15.11
C VAL A 108 6.86 -23.88 -14.08
N ILE A 109 6.37 -23.69 -12.85
CA ILE A 109 6.32 -24.61 -11.71
C ILE A 109 7.34 -24.25 -10.61
N ARG A 110 6.75 -23.93 -9.44
CA ARG A 110 7.14 -24.31 -8.06
C ARG A 110 7.30 -23.16 -7.06
N THR A 111 6.51 -23.35 -5.99
CA THR A 111 6.75 -23.08 -4.55
C THR A 111 6.24 -21.79 -3.89
N LYS A 112 5.31 -22.06 -2.95
CA LYS A 112 4.86 -21.25 -1.82
C LYS A 112 6.04 -20.72 -1.01
N SER A 113 6.07 -19.42 -0.74
CA SER A 113 6.65 -18.85 0.48
C SER A 113 6.10 -17.45 0.71
N VAL A 114 5.47 -17.24 1.86
CA VAL A 114 4.90 -15.97 2.33
C VAL A 114 5.80 -15.49 3.46
N GLU A 115 6.98 -15.00 3.12
CA GLU A 115 7.93 -14.50 4.10
C GLU A 115 8.40 -13.09 3.72
N TYR A 116 7.45 -12.17 3.60
CA TYR A 116 7.62 -10.75 3.94
C TYR A 116 6.27 -10.23 4.45
N MET A 117 6.27 -9.60 5.63
CA MET A 117 5.15 -9.56 6.58
C MET A 117 3.84 -8.92 6.07
N PRO A 118 2.70 -9.64 6.09
CA PRO A 118 1.37 -9.04 5.89
C PRO A 118 0.97 -8.05 7.00
N PHE A 119 1.60 -8.10 8.19
CA PHE A 119 1.28 -7.20 9.29
C PHE A 119 1.68 -5.75 9.02
N PHE A 120 2.95 -5.47 8.69
CA PHE A 120 3.40 -4.09 8.42
C PHE A 120 2.70 -3.49 7.21
N LEU A 121 2.46 -4.31 6.18
CA LEU A 121 1.69 -3.90 5.00
C LEU A 121 0.22 -3.62 5.34
N SER A 122 -0.45 -4.53 6.06
CA SER A 122 -1.85 -4.36 6.47
C SER A 122 -2.02 -3.17 7.42
N LEU A 123 -1.12 -3.01 8.39
CA LEU A 123 -1.11 -1.89 9.33
C LEU A 123 -0.86 -0.56 8.61
N SER A 124 0.13 -0.49 7.72
CA SER A 124 0.42 0.74 6.95
C SER A 124 -0.75 1.11 6.03
N THR A 125 -1.36 0.11 5.38
CA THR A 125 -2.54 0.31 4.53
C THR A 125 -3.73 0.79 5.35
N PHE A 126 -3.98 0.19 6.51
CA PHE A 126 -5.04 0.60 7.43
C PHE A 126 -4.85 2.04 7.94
N LEU A 127 -3.65 2.39 8.39
CA LEU A 127 -3.33 3.73 8.91
C LEU A 127 -3.38 4.80 7.81
N MET A 128 -2.85 4.50 6.62
CA MET A 128 -2.94 5.37 5.45
C MET A 128 -4.41 5.59 5.07
N SER A 129 -5.19 4.51 4.95
CA SER A 129 -6.58 4.58 4.54
C SER A 129 -7.44 5.33 5.56
N THR A 130 -7.21 5.12 6.87
CA THR A 130 -7.88 5.87 7.93
C THR A 130 -7.51 7.36 7.89
N SER A 131 -6.25 7.69 7.61
CA SER A 131 -5.78 9.08 7.51
C SER A 131 -6.42 9.81 6.32
N PHE A 132 -6.50 9.17 5.15
CA PHE A 132 -7.17 9.74 3.98
C PHE A 132 -8.70 9.71 4.08
N LEU A 133 -9.28 8.78 4.83
CA LEU A 133 -10.69 8.79 5.18
C LEU A 133 -11.02 10.03 6.01
N LEU A 134 -10.25 10.30 7.07
CA LEU A 134 -10.38 11.50 7.89
C LEU A 134 -10.17 12.76 7.04
N TYR A 135 -9.17 12.77 6.16
CA TYR A 135 -8.96 13.87 5.22
C TYR A 135 -10.18 14.10 4.31
N GLY A 136 -10.77 13.06 3.74
CA GLY A 136 -11.97 13.15 2.90
C GLY A 136 -13.20 13.66 3.66
N ILE A 137 -13.41 13.20 4.90
CA ILE A 137 -14.51 13.68 5.77
C ILE A 137 -14.33 15.17 6.08
N LEU A 138 -13.12 15.60 6.45
CA LEU A 138 -12.82 16.99 6.79
C LEU A 138 -12.93 17.93 5.58
N ASN A 139 -12.73 17.41 4.37
CA ASN A 139 -12.93 18.14 3.11
C ASN A 139 -14.35 18.05 2.55
N PHE A 140 -15.25 17.29 3.18
CA PHE A 140 -16.56 16.93 2.61
C PHE A 140 -16.46 16.35 1.19
N ASP A 141 -15.37 15.64 0.91
CA ASP A 141 -15.04 15.10 -0.40
C ASP A 141 -15.37 13.61 -0.46
N VAL A 142 -16.50 13.32 -1.10
CA VAL A 142 -17.03 11.96 -1.25
C VAL A 142 -16.09 11.06 -2.06
N PHE A 143 -15.34 11.61 -3.02
CA PHE A 143 -14.43 10.84 -3.87
C PHE A 143 -13.16 10.41 -3.16
N VAL A 144 -12.75 11.15 -2.12
CA VAL A 144 -11.66 10.73 -1.24
C VAL A 144 -12.20 9.88 -0.09
N TYR A 145 -13.36 10.23 0.47
CA TYR A 145 -13.98 9.53 1.60
C TYR A 145 -14.35 8.06 1.28
N ILE A 146 -15.14 7.81 0.24
CA ILE A 146 -15.69 6.47 -0.06
C ILE A 146 -14.60 5.40 -0.27
N PRO A 147 -13.62 5.58 -1.17
CA PRO A 147 -12.63 4.54 -1.42
C PRO A 147 -11.73 4.29 -0.21
N ASN A 148 -11.42 5.32 0.58
CA ASN A 148 -10.66 5.18 1.81
C ASN A 148 -11.47 4.56 2.96
N GLY A 149 -12.79 4.71 2.97
CA GLY A 149 -13.66 3.99 3.90
C GLY A 149 -13.63 2.48 3.64
N LEU A 150 -13.76 2.10 2.37
CA LEU A 150 -13.63 0.70 1.95
C LEU A 150 -12.23 0.14 2.26
N GLY A 151 -11.18 0.91 1.97
CA GLY A 151 -9.80 0.51 2.29
C GLY A 151 -9.56 0.30 3.79
N THR A 152 -10.19 1.12 4.64
CA THR A 152 -10.11 0.98 6.10
C THR A 152 -10.78 -0.32 6.57
N ILE A 153 -11.96 -0.65 6.06
CA ILE A 153 -12.66 -1.91 6.37
C ILE A 153 -11.81 -3.11 5.94
N LEU A 154 -11.27 -3.09 4.72
CA LEU A 154 -10.38 -4.13 4.22
C LEU A 154 -9.12 -4.28 5.09
N GLY A 155 -8.54 -3.16 5.54
CA GLY A 155 -7.40 -3.15 6.46
C GLY A 155 -7.70 -3.81 7.80
N ILE A 156 -8.88 -3.54 8.38
CA ILE A 156 -9.34 -4.20 9.62
C ILE A 156 -9.47 -5.71 9.41
N VAL A 157 -10.09 -6.14 8.31
CA VAL A 157 -10.26 -7.56 8.00
C VAL A 157 -8.90 -8.24 7.84
N GLN A 158 -7.96 -7.61 7.12
CA GLN A 158 -6.60 -8.14 6.94
C GLN A 158 -5.87 -8.28 8.28
N LEU A 159 -5.98 -7.30 9.16
CA LEU A 159 -5.34 -7.32 10.48
C LEU A 159 -5.95 -8.38 11.40
N ALA A 160 -7.28 -8.52 11.38
CA ALA A 160 -8.01 -9.53 12.13
C ALA A 160 -7.65 -10.96 11.68
N LEU A 161 -7.59 -11.19 10.37
CA LEU A 161 -7.15 -12.46 9.79
C LEU A 161 -5.69 -12.76 10.17
N TYR A 162 -4.79 -11.79 10.07
CA TYR A 162 -3.40 -11.97 10.49
C TYR A 162 -3.30 -12.40 11.95
N TYR A 163 -4.02 -11.72 12.86
CA TYR A 163 -4.00 -12.06 14.29
C TYR A 163 -4.55 -13.48 14.54
N TYR A 164 -5.66 -13.83 13.90
CA TYR A 164 -6.26 -15.15 14.00
C TYR A 164 -5.32 -16.27 13.51
N TYR A 165 -4.76 -16.12 12.31
CA TYR A 165 -3.83 -17.11 11.76
C TYR A 165 -2.53 -17.20 12.55
N ARG A 166 -1.94 -16.07 12.97
CA ARG A 166 -0.73 -16.07 13.78
C ARG A 166 -0.94 -16.80 15.11
N ARG A 167 -2.06 -16.52 15.78
CA ARG A 167 -2.40 -17.18 17.05
C ARG A 167 -2.58 -18.70 16.87
N ARG A 168 -3.20 -19.12 15.76
CA ARG A 168 -3.36 -20.53 15.43
C ARG A 168 -2.03 -21.23 15.11
N SER A 169 -1.16 -20.61 14.32
CA SER A 169 0.18 -21.17 14.04
C SER A 169 1.06 -21.30 15.29
N THR A 170 0.92 -20.39 16.26
CA THR A 170 1.62 -20.52 17.56
C THR A 170 1.01 -21.61 18.45
N ALA A 171 -0.30 -21.88 18.34
CA ALA A 171 -0.96 -22.97 19.07
C ALA A 171 -0.58 -24.35 18.51
N ASP A 172 -0.59 -24.51 17.18
CA ASP A 172 -0.23 -25.78 16.52
C ASP A 172 1.27 -26.10 16.64
N GLY A 173 2.14 -25.08 16.78
CA GLY A 173 3.58 -25.27 16.99
C GLY A 173 3.99 -25.70 18.41
N ASN A 174 3.05 -25.68 19.37
CA ASN A 174 3.29 -26.05 20.77
C ASN A 174 2.71 -27.43 21.14
N GLU A 175 2.06 -28.14 20.22
CA GLU A 175 1.73 -29.55 20.40
C GLU A 175 2.98 -30.41 20.12
N PRO A 176 3.53 -31.15 21.10
CA PRO A 176 4.57 -32.12 20.81
C PRO A 176 3.97 -33.19 19.88
N LEU A 177 4.63 -33.42 18.75
CA LEU A 177 4.32 -34.49 17.80
C LEU A 177 4.49 -35.86 18.48
N ILE A 178 3.48 -36.29 19.25
CA ILE A 178 3.35 -37.69 19.64
C ILE A 178 2.75 -38.39 18.42
N MET A 179 3.62 -38.88 17.54
CA MET A 179 3.21 -39.90 16.57
C MET A 179 2.97 -41.20 17.35
N PRO A 180 1.76 -41.80 17.32
CA PRO A 180 1.61 -43.17 17.73
C PRO A 180 2.22 -44.04 16.63
N HIS A 181 3.35 -44.66 16.94
CA HIS A 181 3.81 -45.84 16.22
C HIS A 181 3.00 -47.04 16.73
N SER A 182 2.17 -47.60 15.86
CA SER A 182 1.71 -49.00 15.91
C SER A 182 1.14 -49.39 14.55
#